data_AF-A0A7Y4L7W6-F1
#
_entry.id   AF-A0A7Y4L7W6-F1
#
_cell.length_a   1.000
_cell.length_b   1.000
_cell.length_c   1.000
_cell.angle_alpha   90.00
_cell.angle_beta   90.00
_cell.angle_gamma   90.00
#
_symmetry.space_group_name_H-M   'P 1'
#
loop_
_entity.id
_entity.type
_entity.pdbx_description
1 polymer ?
#
loop_
_entity_poly.entity_id
_entity_poly.type
_entity_poly.pdbx_seq_one_letter_code
_entity_poly.pdbx_strand_id
1 'polypeptide(L)'
;MMKTIFVQAHFKPIFKEVSQKVDTGETKKSWLGYEKKVYTTTYSTEIVGYSDTEVDGARLSEDIDKAVNEWLEKGYRVVCITPVISGAYNYQYDDSKITSSPRFLSDTEKVSGGGSYGFGYGYSYTEGVIIFLEEVK
;
A
#
# COMPACT_ATOMS: atom_id res chain seq x y z
N MET A 1 23.08 8.13 28.88
CA MET A 1 22.56 6.78 28.56
C MET A 1 22.24 6.67 27.07
N MET A 2 22.40 5.48 26.45
CA MET A 2 22.00 5.25 25.05
C MET A 2 20.59 4.68 24.99
N LYS A 3 19.79 5.17 24.03
CA LYS A 3 18.44 4.68 23.75
C LYS A 3 18.24 4.45 22.26
N THR A 4 17.44 3.45 21.93
CA THR A 4 17.04 3.12 20.57
C THR A 4 15.52 3.13 20.47
N ILE A 5 14.97 3.72 19.42
CA ILE A 5 13.54 3.67 19.11
C ILE A 5 13.34 3.23 17.65
N PHE A 6 12.27 2.50 17.39
CA PHE A 6 11.87 2.12 16.03
C PHE A 6 10.60 2.87 15.66
N VAL A 7 10.60 3.50 14.48
CA VAL A 7 9.44 4.18 13.90
C VAL A 7 9.06 3.43 12.64
N GLN A 8 7.86 2.84 12.65
CA GLN A 8 7.35 2.03 11.54
C GLN A 8 6.95 2.90 10.36
N ALA A 9 7.30 2.48 9.14
CA ALA A 9 6.84 3.09 7.91
C ALA A 9 5.51 2.47 7.45
N HIS A 10 4.70 3.25 6.75
CA HIS A 10 3.44 2.81 6.16
C HIS A 10 3.42 3.09 4.67
N PHE A 11 2.78 2.22 3.89
CA PHE A 11 2.58 2.47 2.47
C PHE A 11 1.59 3.61 2.23
N LYS A 12 1.76 4.29 1.09
CA LYS A 12 0.94 5.43 0.69
C LYS A 12 -0.51 5.01 0.44
N PRO A 13 -1.52 5.70 1.00
CA PRO A 13 -2.92 5.38 0.72
C PRO A 13 -3.27 5.68 -0.74
N ILE A 14 -4.07 4.81 -1.34
CA ILE A 14 -4.65 5.00 -2.68
C ILE A 14 -6.07 5.54 -2.50
N PHE A 15 -6.28 6.75 -3.00
CA PHE A 15 -7.59 7.41 -2.95
C PHE A 15 -8.35 7.16 -4.25
N LYS A 16 -9.65 6.89 -4.13
CA LYS A 16 -10.57 6.80 -5.26
C LYS A 16 -11.86 7.53 -4.96
N GLU A 17 -12.41 8.16 -5.99
CA GLU A 17 -13.76 8.72 -5.93
C GLU A 17 -14.78 7.59 -6.01
N VAL A 18 -15.62 7.48 -4.99
CA VAL A 18 -16.67 6.47 -4.88
C VAL A 18 -18.02 7.18 -4.95
N SER A 19 -18.89 6.71 -5.84
CA SER A 19 -20.26 7.23 -5.95
C SER A 19 -21.19 6.41 -5.06
N GLN A 20 -21.84 7.05 -4.08
CA GLN A 20 -22.86 6.43 -3.24
C GLN A 20 -24.24 6.99 -3.58
N LYS A 21 -25.24 6.10 -3.71
CA LYS A 21 -26.64 6.50 -3.89
C LYS A 21 -27.28 6.69 -2.52
N VAL A 22 -27.55 7.94 -2.17
CA VAL A 22 -28.24 8.30 -0.93
C VAL A 22 -29.73 8.47 -1.22
N ASP A 23 -30.58 7.80 -0.45
CA ASP A 23 -32.05 7.96 -0.52
C ASP A 23 -32.39 9.40 -0.09
N THR A 24 -33.07 10.17 -0.95
CA THR A 24 -33.41 11.56 -0.64
C THR A 24 -34.61 11.67 0.31
N GLY A 25 -35.26 10.54 0.61
CA GLY A 25 -36.53 10.51 1.34
C GLY A 25 -37.73 10.94 0.49
N GLU A 26 -37.51 11.35 -0.75
CA GLU A 26 -38.56 11.74 -1.68
C GLU A 26 -39.05 10.53 -2.50
N THR A 27 -40.35 10.46 -2.71
CA THR A 27 -40.98 9.45 -3.56
C THR A 27 -41.63 10.10 -4.78
N LYS A 28 -41.30 9.62 -5.97
CA LYS A 28 -41.90 10.07 -7.22
C LYS A 28 -42.86 9.00 -7.74
N LYS A 29 -44.09 9.39 -8.10
CA LYS A 29 -45.03 8.49 -8.78
C LYS A 29 -44.55 8.21 -10.21
N SER A 30 -44.48 6.94 -10.56
CA SER A 30 -44.23 6.48 -11.92
C SER A 30 -45.49 6.64 -12.78
N TRP A 31 -45.31 6.61 -14.09
CA TRP A 31 -46.40 6.71 -15.06
C TRP A 31 -47.46 5.60 -14.91
N LEU A 32 -47.12 4.48 -14.25
CA LEU A 32 -48.02 3.37 -13.94
C LEU A 32 -48.63 3.45 -12.51
N GLY A 33 -48.48 4.59 -11.81
CA GLY A 33 -49.11 4.85 -10.51
C GLY A 33 -48.32 4.35 -9.29
N TYR A 34 -47.20 3.65 -9.48
CA TYR A 34 -46.36 3.15 -8.39
C TYR A 34 -45.42 4.23 -7.82
N GLU A 35 -45.23 4.25 -6.51
CA GLU A 35 -44.28 5.14 -5.86
C GLU A 35 -42.85 4.58 -5.95
N LYS A 36 -41.92 5.40 -6.44
CA LYS A 36 -40.49 5.07 -6.55
C LYS A 36 -39.67 6.05 -5.73
N LYS A 37 -38.80 5.53 -4.87
CA LYS A 37 -37.83 6.33 -4.12
C LYS A 37 -36.84 7.03 -5.05
N VAL A 38 -36.56 8.29 -4.76
CA VAL A 38 -35.57 9.10 -5.46
C VAL A 38 -34.23 8.97 -4.74
N TYR A 39 -33.17 8.76 -5.50
CA TYR A 39 -31.81 8.66 -4.97
C TYR A 39 -30.95 9.75 -5.61
N THR A 40 -30.11 10.38 -4.80
CA THR A 40 -29.06 11.30 -5.26
C THR A 40 -27.72 10.59 -5.19
N THR A 41 -26.91 10.76 -6.24
CA THR A 41 -25.53 10.28 -6.25
C THR A 41 -24.64 11.31 -5.58
N THR A 42 -23.99 10.94 -4.49
CA THR A 42 -22.95 11.72 -3.82
C THR A 42 -21.60 11.09 -4.08
N TYR A 43 -20.57 11.92 -4.25
CA TYR A 43 -19.19 11.48 -4.46
C TYR A 43 -18.40 11.70 -3.17
N SER A 44 -17.72 10.65 -2.69
CA SER A 44 -16.78 10.69 -1.57
C SER A 44 -15.41 10.22 -2.04
N THR A 45 -14.35 10.79 -1.48
CA THR A 45 -13.00 10.25 -1.64
C THR A 45 -12.76 9.25 -0.53
N GLU A 46 -12.55 7.99 -0.89
CA GLU A 46 -12.30 6.91 0.06
C GLU A 46 -10.93 6.28 -0.19
N ILE A 47 -10.30 5.81 0.89
CA ILE A 47 -9.09 4.99 0.80
C ILE A 47 -9.52 3.60 0.36
N VAL A 48 -9.10 3.20 -0.84
CA VAL A 48 -9.45 1.90 -1.42
C VAL A 48 -8.35 0.85 -1.25
N GLY A 49 -7.19 1.27 -0.73
CA GLY A 49 -6.05 0.41 -0.48
C GLY A 49 -4.79 1.22 -0.20
N TYR A 50 -3.66 0.53 -0.21
CA TYR A 50 -2.34 1.12 -0.03
C TYR A 50 -1.45 0.72 -1.20
N SER A 51 -0.47 1.55 -1.50
CA SER A 51 0.57 1.26 -2.48
C SER A 51 1.33 -0.01 -2.09
N ASP A 52 1.77 -0.75 -3.10
CA ASP A 52 2.65 -1.91 -2.97
C ASP A 52 4.12 -1.54 -3.21
N THR A 53 4.40 -0.30 -3.59
CA THR A 53 5.70 0.16 -4.10
C THR A 53 6.18 1.48 -3.48
N GLU A 54 5.27 2.30 -2.92
CA GLU A 54 5.59 3.62 -2.35
C GLU A 54 5.26 3.69 -0.85
N VAL A 55 6.28 4.03 -0.05
CA VAL A 55 6.10 4.43 1.35
C VAL A 55 5.52 5.84 1.42
N ASP A 56 4.63 6.08 2.38
CA ASP A 56 4.12 7.40 2.73
C ASP A 56 5.19 8.20 3.48
N GLY A 57 6.06 8.87 2.73
CA GLY A 57 7.15 9.65 3.30
C GLY A 57 6.70 10.85 4.14
N ALA A 58 5.54 11.45 3.81
CA ALA A 58 5.00 12.57 4.57
C ALA A 58 4.59 12.12 5.97
N ARG A 59 3.79 11.04 6.04
CA ARG A 59 3.41 10.43 7.31
C ARG A 59 4.62 9.96 8.10
N LEU A 60 5.57 9.26 7.46
CA LEU A 60 6.77 8.79 8.14
C LEU A 60 7.60 9.94 8.75
N SER A 61 7.68 11.08 8.06
CA SER A 61 8.35 12.27 8.59
C SER A 61 7.66 12.78 9.86
N GLU A 62 6.34 12.90 9.84
CA GLU A 62 5.56 13.33 11.01
C GLU A 62 5.72 12.36 12.20
N ASP A 63 5.70 11.05 11.93
CA ASP A 63 5.87 10.01 12.93
C ASP A 63 7.29 10.07 13.55
N ILE A 64 8.33 10.32 12.74
CA ILE A 64 9.71 10.53 13.22
C ILE A 64 9.79 11.79 14.08
N ASP A 65 9.24 12.91 13.62
CA ASP A 65 9.29 14.19 14.34
C ASP A 65 8.62 14.07 15.71
N LYS A 66 7.43 13.44 15.74
CA LYS A 66 6.72 13.17 16.99
C LYS A 66 7.56 12.31 17.94
N ALA A 67 8.16 11.23 17.44
CA ALA A 67 8.96 10.33 18.25
C ALA A 67 10.24 11.02 18.77
N VAL A 68 10.91 11.81 17.94
CA VAL A 68 12.14 12.54 18.31
C VAL A 68 11.85 13.62 19.35
N ASN A 69 10.81 14.44 19.14
CA ASN A 69 10.49 15.56 20.03
C ASN A 69 10.21 15.10 21.47
N GLU A 70 9.55 13.94 21.65
CA GLU A 70 9.34 13.35 22.98
C GLU A 70 10.66 13.11 23.74
N TRP A 71 11.73 12.74 23.05
CA TRP A 71 13.04 12.47 23.67
C TRP A 71 13.91 13.71 23.79
N LEU A 72 13.81 14.65 22.85
CA LEU A 72 14.50 15.94 22.95
C LEU A 72 14.06 16.69 24.21
N GLU A 73 12.76 16.71 24.52
CA GLU A 73 12.20 17.32 25.74
C GLU A 73 12.72 16.66 27.03
N LYS A 74 13.12 15.39 26.96
CA LYS A 74 13.69 14.62 28.08
C LYS A 74 15.22 14.76 28.20
N GLY A 75 15.83 15.67 27.45
CA GLY A 75 17.27 15.91 27.48
C GLY A 75 18.08 14.90 26.68
N TYR A 76 17.50 14.24 25.67
CA TYR A 76 18.25 13.41 24.73
C TYR A 76 18.61 14.20 23.47
N ARG A 77 19.64 13.76 22.76
CA ARG A 77 19.98 14.20 21.40
C ARG A 77 19.92 13.03 20.43
N VAL A 78 19.54 13.32 19.18
CA VAL A 78 19.61 12.34 18.09
C VAL A 78 21.07 12.14 17.68
N VAL A 79 21.51 10.89 17.66
CA VAL A 79 22.84 10.49 17.21
C VAL A 79 22.79 10.09 15.74
N CYS A 80 21.86 9.22 15.37
CA CYS A 80 21.64 8.83 13.98
C CYS A 80 20.23 8.24 13.76
N ILE A 81 19.79 8.28 12.51
CA ILE A 81 18.56 7.66 12.02
C ILE A 81 18.96 6.71 10.89
N THR A 82 18.61 5.43 11.01
CA THR A 82 18.99 4.38 10.07
C THR A 82 17.74 3.69 9.52
N PRO A 83 17.54 3.63 8.19
CA PRO A 83 16.42 2.88 7.63
C PRO A 83 16.57 1.37 7.87
N VAL A 84 15.46 0.72 8.20
CA VAL A 84 15.34 -0.74 8.24
C VAL A 84 14.67 -1.18 6.95
N ILE A 85 15.34 -2.05 6.22
CA ILE A 85 14.88 -2.53 4.93
C ILE A 85 14.40 -3.98 5.08
N SER A 86 13.15 -4.25 4.73
CA SER A 86 12.63 -5.62 4.63
C SER A 86 12.83 -6.13 3.21
N GLY A 87 13.57 -7.22 3.06
CA GLY A 87 13.75 -7.94 1.79
C GLY A 87 12.66 -8.98 1.52
N ALA A 88 11.70 -9.16 2.43
CA ALA A 88 10.64 -10.16 2.31
C ALA A 88 9.43 -9.58 1.59
N TYR A 89 9.53 -9.39 0.27
CA TYR A 89 8.36 -9.03 -0.55
C TYR A 89 7.57 -10.27 -0.96
N ASN A 90 6.24 -10.16 -0.97
CA ASN A 90 5.32 -11.21 -1.42
C ASN A 90 5.44 -11.41 -2.94
N TYR A 91 6.46 -12.15 -3.36
CA TYR A 91 6.69 -12.51 -4.75
C TYR A 91 5.74 -13.64 -5.15
N GLN A 92 4.79 -13.34 -6.02
CA GLN A 92 3.97 -14.36 -6.67
C GLN A 92 4.65 -14.79 -7.97
N TYR A 93 5.40 -15.89 -7.91
CA TYR A 93 5.79 -16.64 -9.11
C TYR A 93 4.61 -17.50 -9.54
N ASP A 94 4.16 -17.34 -10.79
CA ASP A 94 3.15 -18.20 -11.40
C ASP A 94 3.57 -18.54 -12.83
N ASP A 95 4.07 -19.77 -13.02
CA ASP A 95 4.34 -20.39 -14.33
C ASP A 95 3.26 -21.40 -14.73
N SER A 96 2.23 -21.61 -13.89
CA SER A 96 1.23 -22.67 -14.06
C SER A 96 0.39 -22.52 -15.34
N LYS A 97 0.46 -21.36 -15.98
CA LYS A 97 -0.22 -21.04 -17.23
C LYS A 97 0.63 -21.29 -18.46
N ILE A 98 1.88 -21.73 -18.35
CA ILE A 98 2.75 -22.07 -19.48
C ILE A 98 2.86 -23.59 -19.61
N THR A 99 2.55 -24.08 -20.81
CA THR A 99 2.71 -25.48 -21.18
C THR A 99 3.47 -25.57 -22.49
N SER A 100 4.32 -26.59 -22.64
CA SER A 100 4.95 -26.92 -23.92
C SER A 100 4.56 -28.32 -24.35
N SER A 101 4.48 -28.52 -25.67
CA SER A 101 4.19 -29.82 -26.28
C SER A 101 5.06 -30.03 -27.52
N PRO A 102 5.50 -31.27 -27.82
CA PRO A 102 6.30 -31.56 -29.00
C PRO A 102 5.55 -31.23 -30.29
N ARG A 103 6.21 -30.60 -31.25
CA ARG A 103 5.61 -30.29 -32.55
C ARG A 103 5.92 -31.44 -33.51
N PHE A 104 4.88 -32.04 -34.08
CA PHE A 104 4.97 -33.32 -34.82
C PHE A 104 5.88 -33.32 -36.07
N LEU A 105 6.27 -32.15 -36.57
CA LEU A 105 7.00 -31.98 -37.83
C LEU A 105 8.25 -31.07 -37.70
N SER A 106 8.73 -30.80 -36.49
CA SER A 106 9.95 -30.01 -36.28
C SER A 106 10.62 -30.38 -34.96
N ASP A 107 11.93 -30.20 -34.86
CA ASP A 107 12.70 -30.33 -33.62
C ASP A 107 12.48 -29.16 -32.63
N THR A 108 11.30 -28.54 -32.66
CA THR A 108 10.91 -27.42 -31.80
C THR A 108 9.61 -27.72 -31.07
N GLU A 109 9.40 -27.14 -29.90
CA GLU A 109 8.16 -27.31 -29.13
C GLU A 109 7.12 -26.24 -29.50
N LYS A 110 5.83 -26.58 -29.36
CA LYS A 110 4.72 -25.64 -29.33
C LYS A 110 4.49 -25.23 -27.89
N VAL A 111 4.79 -23.97 -27.58
CA VAL A 111 4.48 -23.34 -26.28
C VAL A 111 3.08 -22.73 -26.35
N SER A 112 2.24 -23.02 -25.38
CA SER A 112 0.89 -22.46 -25.21
C SER A 112 0.68 -22.03 -23.77
N GLY A 113 0.19 -20.80 -23.58
CA GLY A 113 0.04 -20.24 -22.24
C GLY A 113 -0.08 -18.73 -22.20
N GLY A 114 -0.51 -18.20 -21.05
CA GLY A 114 -0.46 -16.77 -20.73
C GLY A 114 0.96 -16.30 -20.36
N GLY A 115 1.18 -14.99 -20.26
CA GLY A 115 2.49 -14.44 -19.90
C GLY A 115 3.01 -14.98 -18.56
N SER A 116 4.27 -15.41 -18.56
CA SER A 116 5.05 -15.68 -17.34
C SER A 116 5.66 -14.39 -16.83
N TYR A 117 5.55 -14.12 -15.54
CA TYR A 117 6.32 -13.06 -14.88
C TYR A 117 7.68 -13.63 -14.44
N GLY A 118 8.69 -13.47 -15.29
CA GLY A 118 10.06 -13.93 -15.02
C GLY A 118 10.92 -12.87 -14.33
N PHE A 119 11.49 -13.25 -13.18
CA PHE A 119 12.58 -12.62 -12.42
C PHE A 119 12.54 -11.10 -12.21
N GLY A 120 12.19 -10.69 -10.99
CA GLY A 120 12.52 -9.36 -10.45
C GLY A 120 13.09 -9.54 -9.05
N TYR A 121 14.29 -9.00 -8.81
CA TYR A 121 14.90 -8.88 -7.49
C TYR A 121 13.84 -8.48 -6.47
N GLY A 122 13.75 -9.20 -5.34
CA GLY A 122 12.77 -8.90 -4.29
C GLY A 122 12.81 -7.42 -3.96
N TYR A 123 11.68 -6.73 -4.16
CA TYR A 123 11.60 -5.30 -3.90
C TYR A 123 11.71 -5.10 -2.40
N SER A 124 12.85 -4.56 -1.99
CA SER A 124 13.10 -4.13 -0.63
C SER A 124 12.28 -2.88 -0.33
N TYR A 125 11.45 -2.89 0.70
CA TYR A 125 10.79 -1.68 1.19
C TYR A 125 11.34 -1.28 2.56
N THR A 126 11.33 0.01 2.83
CA THR A 126 11.66 0.53 4.16
C THR A 126 10.54 0.12 5.12
N GLU A 127 10.84 -0.80 6.04
CA GLU A 127 9.91 -1.23 7.09
C GLU A 127 9.73 -0.12 8.15
N GLY A 128 10.76 0.71 8.30
CA GLY A 128 10.77 1.83 9.23
C GLY A 128 12.17 2.41 9.38
N VAL A 129 12.37 3.20 10.43
CA VAL A 129 13.69 3.72 10.82
C VAL A 129 13.99 3.38 12.28
N ILE A 130 15.26 3.08 12.55
CA ILE A 130 15.80 3.02 13.90
C ILE A 130 16.47 4.36 14.20
N ILE A 131 16.09 4.99 15.31
CA ILE A 131 16.67 6.24 15.78
C ILE A 131 17.47 5.93 17.04
N PHE A 132 18.74 6.31 17.00
CA PHE A 132 19.65 6.24 18.13
C PHE A 132 19.70 7.59 18.83
N LEU A 133 19.47 7.56 20.13
CA LEU A 133 19.38 8.71 21.01
C LEU A 133 20.42 8.58 22.12
N GLU A 134 21.02 9.69 22.51
CA GLU A 134 21.95 9.77 23.63
C GLU A 134 21.47 10.83 24.60
N GLU A 135 21.42 10.49 25.89
CA GLU A 135 21.13 11.45 26.95
C GLU A 135 22.25 12.50 27.05
N VAL A 136 21.87 13.77 27.00
CA VAL A 136 22.77 14.90 27.18
C VAL A 136 22.97 15.08 28.69
N LYS A 137 24.22 14.90 29.14
CA LYS A 137 24.64 15.13 30.51
C LYS A 137 24.69 16.61 30.87
#